data_AF-A0A3A5HDA0-F1
#
_entry.id   AF-A0A3A5HDA0-F1
#
_cell.length_a   1.000
_cell.length_b   1.000
_cell.length_c   1.000
_cell.angle_alpha   90.00
_cell.angle_beta   90.00
_cell.angle_gamma   90.00
#
_symmetry.space_group_name_H-M   'P 1'
#
loop_
_entity.id
_entity.type
_entity.pdbx_description
1 polymer ?
#
loop_
_entity_poly.entity_id
_entity_poly.type
_entity_poly.pdbx_seq_one_letter_code
_entity_poly.pdbx_strand_id
1 'polypeptide(L)'
;MVSFGTGEPQVMIVAGLHGNEIPATIAAMRLINYLDGRKLKGTVHIIPFAIPYSTSINNRLWQGQDPNRIANIQGTPSNIILNKAKELDVVGMGDFHSTQPGGVPGKTSIICTQVPTYQSYNLASYISQQTGSQLINHNTAGVVYPGGLEDEGSKAGIPSIIGEVMSPHGYADSNTINISYQQMFALLKYYNIL
;
A
#
# COMPACT_ATOMS: atom_id res chain seq x y z
N MET A 1 13.16 -4.02 -2.60
CA MET A 1 12.61 -2.84 -3.31
C MET A 1 13.20 -2.83 -4.71
N VAL A 2 12.40 -2.51 -5.72
CA VAL A 2 12.83 -2.27 -7.10
C VAL A 2 12.33 -0.89 -7.51
N SER A 3 13.13 -0.14 -8.26
CA SER A 3 12.81 1.23 -8.67
C SER A 3 12.76 1.35 -10.19
N PHE A 4 11.81 2.14 -10.70
CA PHE A 4 11.64 2.42 -12.13
C PHE A 4 11.54 3.92 -12.37
N GLY A 5 12.05 4.38 -13.52
CA GLY A 5 12.08 5.79 -13.86
C GLY A 5 13.13 6.58 -13.07
N THR A 6 13.12 7.90 -13.24
CA THR A 6 14.04 8.84 -12.59
C THR A 6 13.38 10.20 -12.44
N GLY A 7 13.71 10.92 -11.37
CA GLY A 7 13.21 12.27 -11.11
C GLY A 7 11.86 12.30 -10.39
N GLU A 8 11.29 13.49 -10.28
CA GLU A 8 10.05 13.75 -9.55
C GLU A 8 8.81 13.62 -10.46
N PRO A 9 7.64 13.23 -9.89
CA PRO A 9 7.43 12.86 -8.49
C PRO A 9 7.95 11.45 -8.17
N GLN A 10 8.36 11.22 -6.91
CA GLN A 10 8.66 9.87 -6.39
C GLN A 10 7.47 9.29 -5.64
N VAL A 11 7.05 8.07 -5.99
CA VAL A 11 5.93 7.37 -5.33
C VAL A 11 6.35 5.98 -4.85
N MET A 12 5.71 5.47 -3.80
CA MET A 12 5.99 4.15 -3.24
C MET A 12 4.74 3.25 -3.21
N ILE A 13 4.93 2.01 -3.66
CA ILE A 13 3.94 0.94 -3.61
C ILE A 13 4.50 -0.18 -2.74
N VAL A 14 3.77 -0.51 -1.68
CA VAL A 14 4.14 -1.54 -0.70
C VAL A 14 3.10 -2.64 -0.76
N ALA A 15 3.55 -3.89 -0.79
CA ALA A 15 2.72 -5.08 -0.69
C ALA A 15 3.41 -6.13 0.19
N GLY A 16 2.64 -7.08 0.70
CA GLY A 16 3.18 -8.18 1.50
C GLY A 16 3.69 -7.74 2.87
N LEU A 17 3.08 -6.71 3.46
CA LEU A 17 3.30 -6.35 4.86
C LEU A 17 2.76 -7.46 5.77
N HIS A 18 1.56 -7.96 5.46
CA HIS A 18 1.07 -9.25 5.92
C HIS A 18 1.41 -10.34 4.90
N GLY A 19 2.12 -11.37 5.33
CA GLY A 19 2.60 -12.41 4.43
C GLY A 19 1.52 -13.32 3.85
N ASN A 20 0.34 -13.34 4.48
CA ASN A 20 -0.80 -14.14 4.04
C ASN A 20 -1.79 -13.39 3.14
N GLU A 21 -1.45 -12.19 2.69
CA GLU A 21 -2.29 -11.35 1.84
C GLU A 21 -1.74 -11.32 0.40
N ILE A 22 -2.00 -12.43 -0.30
CA ILE A 22 -1.32 -12.80 -1.53
C ILE A 22 -1.67 -11.93 -2.76
N PRO A 23 -2.93 -11.46 -2.97
CA PRO A 23 -3.29 -10.76 -4.20
C PRO A 23 -2.42 -9.53 -4.52
N ALA A 24 -2.14 -8.69 -3.51
CA ALA A 24 -1.34 -7.48 -3.67
C ALA A 24 0.12 -7.80 -4.06
N THR A 25 0.69 -8.85 -3.48
CA THR A 25 2.06 -9.30 -3.78
C THR A 25 2.19 -9.70 -5.26
N ILE A 26 1.25 -10.50 -5.77
CA ILE A 26 1.25 -10.92 -7.19
C ILE A 26 0.97 -9.72 -8.11
N ALA A 27 0.07 -8.83 -7.72
CA ALA A 27 -0.22 -7.60 -8.46
C ALA A 27 1.00 -6.67 -8.56
N ALA A 28 1.80 -6.55 -7.49
CA ALA A 28 3.04 -5.78 -7.50
C ALA A 28 4.06 -6.39 -8.46
N MET A 29 4.18 -7.72 -8.53
CA MET A 29 5.02 -8.40 -9.54
C MET A 29 4.53 -8.16 -10.97
N ARG A 30 3.21 -8.17 -11.19
CA ARG A 30 2.61 -7.80 -12.48
C ARG A 30 2.93 -6.35 -12.85
N LEU A 31 2.90 -5.43 -11.89
CA LEU A 31 3.25 -4.03 -12.11
C LEU A 31 4.74 -3.84 -12.42
N ILE A 32 5.63 -4.55 -11.73
CA ILE A 32 7.07 -4.60 -12.03
C ILE A 32 7.28 -4.97 -13.50
N ASN A 33 6.66 -6.05 -13.97
CA ASN A 33 6.75 -6.46 -15.38
C ASN A 33 6.13 -5.45 -16.34
N TYR A 34 5.08 -4.74 -15.93
CA TYR A 34 4.48 -3.70 -16.74
C TYR A 34 5.42 -2.51 -16.91
N LEU A 35 6.10 -2.06 -15.84
CA LEU A 35 6.94 -0.87 -15.85
C LEU A 35 8.31 -1.10 -16.52
N ASP A 36 8.75 -2.34 -16.63
CA ASP A 36 10.03 -2.67 -17.25
C ASP A 36 10.15 -2.12 -18.68
N GLY A 37 11.27 -1.44 -18.95
CA GLY A 37 11.55 -0.77 -20.22
C GLY A 37 10.64 0.42 -20.58
N ARG A 38 9.70 0.84 -19.72
CA ARG A 38 8.79 1.96 -20.01
C ARG A 38 9.38 3.31 -19.61
N LYS A 39 9.07 4.33 -20.42
CA LYS A 39 9.35 5.74 -20.07
C LYS A 39 8.30 6.24 -19.08
N LEU A 40 8.74 6.72 -17.92
CA LEU A 40 7.90 7.25 -16.85
C LEU A 40 8.15 8.76 -16.67
N LYS A 41 7.17 9.48 -16.13
CA LYS A 41 7.27 10.91 -15.80
C LYS A 41 7.59 11.15 -14.32
N GLY A 42 8.41 10.29 -13.72
CA GLY A 42 8.80 10.31 -12.32
C GLY A 42 9.46 8.99 -11.92
N THR A 43 9.52 8.72 -10.62
CA THR A 43 10.13 7.50 -10.05
C THR A 43 9.09 6.68 -9.29
N VAL A 44 9.10 5.36 -9.51
CA VAL A 44 8.23 4.40 -8.81
C VAL A 44 9.09 3.44 -8.02
N HIS A 45 8.90 3.40 -6.70
CA HIS A 45 9.50 2.42 -5.81
C HIS A 45 8.48 1.33 -5.47
N ILE A 46 8.82 0.06 -5.73
CA ILE A 46 7.93 -1.08 -5.47
C ILE A 46 8.60 -2.03 -4.48
N ILE A 47 7.87 -2.35 -3.40
CA ILE A 47 8.21 -3.38 -2.42
C ILE A 47 7.14 -4.48 -2.53
N PRO A 48 7.34 -5.51 -3.40
CA PRO A 48 6.32 -6.54 -3.62
C PRO A 48 6.18 -7.51 -2.43
N PHE A 49 7.25 -7.67 -1.64
CA PHE A 49 7.32 -8.51 -0.45
C PHE A 49 7.95 -7.68 0.68
N ALA A 50 7.15 -6.96 1.45
CA ALA A 50 7.65 -6.13 2.55
C ALA A 50 8.31 -6.97 3.65
N ILE A 51 7.77 -8.17 3.92
CA ILE A 51 8.35 -9.13 4.86
C ILE A 51 8.48 -10.50 4.16
N PRO A 52 9.54 -10.73 3.36
CA PRO A 52 9.66 -11.92 2.52
C PRO A 52 9.53 -13.24 3.29
N TYR A 53 10.08 -13.31 4.51
CA TYR A 53 9.94 -14.48 5.37
C TYR A 53 8.47 -14.77 5.69
N SER A 54 7.71 -13.77 6.16
CA SER A 54 6.28 -13.93 6.46
C SER A 54 5.48 -14.37 5.24
N THR A 55 5.78 -13.83 4.05
CA THR A 55 5.14 -14.29 2.80
C THR A 55 5.46 -15.75 2.49
N SER A 56 6.74 -16.15 2.65
CA SER A 56 7.18 -17.52 2.33
C SER A 56 6.49 -18.60 3.18
N ILE A 57 6.01 -18.24 4.37
CA ILE A 57 5.31 -19.15 5.28
C ILE A 57 3.81 -18.83 5.42
N ASN A 58 3.26 -17.98 4.55
CA ASN A 58 1.85 -17.56 4.58
C ASN A 58 1.39 -17.07 5.97
N ASN A 59 2.20 -16.23 6.62
CA ASN A 59 1.95 -15.75 7.97
C ASN A 59 1.65 -14.26 8.01
N ARG A 60 0.65 -13.87 8.80
CA ARG A 60 0.27 -12.46 9.00
C ARG A 60 1.28 -11.71 9.86
N LEU A 61 1.67 -12.34 10.97
CA LEU A 61 2.43 -11.67 12.02
C LEU A 61 3.93 -11.70 11.74
N TRP A 62 4.62 -10.63 12.11
CA TRP A 62 6.08 -10.59 12.16
C TRP A 62 6.52 -10.66 13.62
N GLN A 63 7.21 -11.73 14.00
CA GLN A 63 7.67 -11.97 15.38
C GLN A 63 6.54 -11.81 16.43
N GLY A 64 5.34 -12.31 16.10
CA GLY A 64 4.16 -12.23 16.98
C GLY A 64 3.46 -10.87 17.00
N GLN A 65 3.94 -9.88 16.26
CA GLN A 65 3.35 -8.54 16.16
C GLN A 65 2.68 -8.32 14.81
N ASP A 66 1.61 -7.52 14.79
CA ASP A 66 1.00 -7.06 13.55
C ASP A 66 1.88 -5.94 12.96
N PRO A 67 2.53 -6.14 11.80
CA PRO A 67 3.43 -5.16 11.21
C PRO A 67 2.72 -3.86 10.80
N ASN A 68 1.40 -3.88 10.62
CA ASN A 68 0.56 -2.71 10.39
C ASN A 68 0.05 -2.07 11.70
N ARG A 69 0.75 -2.27 12.82
CA ARG A 69 0.51 -1.60 14.12
C ARG A 69 1.77 -1.07 14.79
N ILE A 70 2.91 -1.16 14.11
CA ILE A 70 4.24 -0.92 14.69
C ILE A 70 5.17 -0.09 13.80
N ALA A 71 4.63 0.65 12.82
CA ALA A 71 5.41 1.53 11.93
C ALA A 71 6.06 2.71 12.69
N ASN A 72 5.53 3.05 13.86
CA ASN A 72 6.10 4.04 14.78
C ASN A 72 7.22 3.48 15.69
N ILE A 73 7.47 2.17 15.67
CA ILE A 73 8.49 1.52 16.50
C ILE A 73 9.77 1.37 15.69
N GLN A 74 10.88 1.94 16.18
CA GLN A 74 12.16 1.92 15.47
C GLN A 74 12.62 0.49 15.15
N GLY A 75 13.06 0.28 13.91
CA GLY A 75 13.67 -0.98 13.47
C GLY A 75 12.69 -2.09 13.10
N THR A 76 11.37 -1.87 13.24
CA THR A 76 10.37 -2.79 12.69
C THR A 76 10.31 -2.69 11.16
N PRO A 77 9.78 -3.71 10.46
CA PRO A 77 9.73 -3.70 9.00
C PRO A 77 8.97 -2.49 8.43
N SER A 78 7.80 -2.16 8.97
CA SER A 78 7.02 -0.99 8.53
C SER A 78 7.69 0.33 8.86
N ASN A 79 8.42 0.42 9.98
CA ASN A 79 9.22 1.61 10.29
C ASN A 79 10.37 1.83 9.32
N ILE A 80 11.08 0.76 8.94
CA ILE A 80 12.15 0.82 7.94
C ILE A 80 11.59 1.31 6.59
N ILE A 81 10.43 0.80 6.18
CA ILE A 81 9.74 1.24 4.95
C ILE A 81 9.38 2.72 5.03
N LEU A 82 8.76 3.17 6.12
CA LEU A 82 8.40 4.58 6.32
C LEU A 82 9.63 5.49 6.27
N ASN A 83 10.73 5.11 6.94
CA ASN A 83 11.96 5.91 6.92
C ASN A 83 12.58 5.94 5.53
N LYS A 84 12.51 4.84 4.78
CA LYS A 84 12.97 4.82 3.38
C LYS A 84 12.10 5.72 2.49
N ALA A 85 10.79 5.76 2.70
CA ALA A 85 9.89 6.66 1.97
C ALA A 85 10.24 8.14 2.23
N LYS A 86 10.56 8.50 3.49
CA LYS A 86 11.03 9.84 3.86
C LYS A 86 12.38 10.18 3.23
N GLU A 87 13.34 9.26 3.26
CA GLU A 87 14.68 9.45 2.68
C GLU A 87 14.64 9.66 1.16
N LEU A 88 13.67 9.04 0.49
CA LEU A 88 13.45 9.15 -0.95
C LEU A 88 12.54 10.33 -1.32
N ASP A 89 12.12 11.17 -0.35
CA ASP A 89 11.18 12.28 -0.57
C ASP A 89 9.90 11.86 -1.33
N VAL A 90 9.38 10.68 -0.99
CA VAL A 90 8.17 10.13 -1.63
C VAL A 90 6.97 11.03 -1.38
N VAL A 91 6.30 11.45 -2.46
CA VAL A 91 5.13 12.35 -2.42
C VAL A 91 3.79 11.59 -2.33
N GLY A 92 3.82 10.26 -2.31
CA GLY A 92 2.64 9.41 -2.22
C GLY A 92 2.97 7.94 -1.98
N MET A 93 2.26 7.32 -1.04
CA MET A 93 2.47 5.92 -0.68
C MET A 93 1.15 5.12 -0.68
N GLY A 94 1.20 3.90 -1.22
CA GLY A 94 0.10 2.94 -1.10
C GLY A 94 0.58 1.66 -0.44
N ASP A 95 -0.07 1.26 0.64
CA ASP A 95 0.12 -0.02 1.31
C ASP A 95 -1.02 -0.97 0.92
N PHE A 96 -0.72 -2.01 0.15
CA PHE A 96 -1.73 -2.86 -0.49
C PHE A 96 -1.81 -4.24 0.17
N HIS A 97 -3.03 -4.61 0.49
CA HIS A 97 -3.44 -5.70 1.38
C HIS A 97 -4.56 -6.53 0.74
N SER A 98 -4.98 -7.57 1.46
CA SER A 98 -6.25 -8.23 1.22
C SER A 98 -6.99 -8.51 2.51
N THR A 99 -8.29 -8.27 2.51
CA THR A 99 -9.15 -8.49 3.67
C THR A 99 -9.96 -9.77 3.50
N GLN A 100 -10.00 -10.58 4.55
CA GLN A 100 -10.83 -11.79 4.58
C GLN A 100 -12.33 -11.43 4.53
N PRO A 101 -13.17 -12.19 3.79
CA PRO A 101 -14.63 -12.04 3.87
C PRO A 101 -15.12 -12.15 5.32
N GLY A 102 -15.95 -11.19 5.75
CA GLY A 102 -16.41 -11.07 7.14
C GLY A 102 -15.37 -10.49 8.12
N GLY A 103 -14.16 -10.18 7.66
CA GLY A 103 -13.15 -9.43 8.42
C GLY A 103 -13.43 -7.93 8.44
N VAL A 104 -12.44 -7.16 8.90
CA VAL A 104 -12.48 -5.68 8.91
C VAL A 104 -11.43 -5.17 7.92
N PRO A 105 -11.83 -4.54 6.80
CA PRO A 105 -13.21 -4.13 6.44
C PRO A 105 -14.06 -5.22 5.78
N GLY A 106 -13.48 -6.36 5.39
CA GLY A 106 -14.21 -7.48 4.79
C GLY A 106 -14.80 -7.17 3.41
N LYS A 107 -14.26 -6.14 2.74
CA LYS A 107 -14.71 -5.62 1.45
C LYS A 107 -13.53 -5.04 0.68
N THR A 108 -13.62 -5.03 -0.64
CA THR A 108 -12.67 -4.30 -1.49
C THR A 108 -12.82 -2.80 -1.26
N SER A 109 -11.77 -2.15 -0.76
CA SER A 109 -11.83 -0.76 -0.31
C SER A 109 -10.51 -0.01 -0.44
N ILE A 110 -10.57 1.32 -0.43
CA ILE A 110 -9.42 2.18 -0.18
C ILE A 110 -9.65 2.88 1.15
N ILE A 111 -8.74 2.69 2.09
CA ILE A 111 -8.79 3.26 3.44
C ILE A 111 -7.79 4.41 3.54
N CYS A 112 -8.18 5.49 4.21
CA CYS A 112 -7.29 6.62 4.47
C CYS A 112 -7.72 7.40 5.72
N THR A 113 -6.87 8.34 6.11
CA THR A 113 -7.15 9.37 7.11
C THR A 113 -7.11 10.79 6.52
N GLN A 114 -7.86 11.73 7.11
CA GLN A 114 -7.92 13.12 6.62
C GLN A 114 -6.95 14.06 7.33
N VAL A 115 -6.63 13.81 8.60
CA VAL A 115 -5.77 14.66 9.43
C VAL A 115 -4.55 13.84 9.87
N PRO A 116 -3.31 14.35 9.72
CA PRO A 116 -2.97 15.73 9.35
C PRO A 116 -2.85 15.98 7.83
N THR A 117 -2.83 14.93 7.00
CA THR A 117 -2.60 15.03 5.56
C THR A 117 -3.87 14.80 4.76
N TYR A 118 -4.61 15.87 4.44
CA TYR A 118 -5.87 15.77 3.69
C TYR A 118 -5.69 15.19 2.28
N GLN A 119 -4.50 15.32 1.71
CA GLN A 119 -4.13 14.75 0.42
C GLN A 119 -4.27 13.21 0.41
N SER A 120 -4.15 12.53 1.55
CA SER A 120 -4.44 11.09 1.68
C SER A 120 -5.89 10.79 1.28
N TYR A 121 -6.85 11.63 1.69
CA TYR A 121 -8.24 11.51 1.28
C TYR A 121 -8.45 11.78 -0.21
N ASN A 122 -7.78 12.79 -0.78
CA ASN A 122 -7.89 13.07 -2.21
C ASN A 122 -7.37 11.90 -3.06
N LEU A 123 -6.22 11.33 -2.67
CA LEU A 123 -5.65 10.13 -3.29
C LEU A 123 -6.61 8.95 -3.17
N ALA A 124 -7.12 8.68 -1.97
CA ALA A 124 -8.04 7.57 -1.72
C ALA A 124 -9.35 7.71 -2.51
N SER A 125 -9.93 8.90 -2.53
CA SER A 125 -11.15 9.21 -3.27
C SER A 125 -10.95 8.99 -4.77
N TYR A 126 -9.82 9.45 -5.32
CA TYR A 126 -9.48 9.20 -6.72
C TYR A 126 -9.38 7.70 -7.02
N ILE A 127 -8.59 6.94 -6.24
CA ILE A 127 -8.41 5.50 -6.48
C ILE A 127 -9.73 4.74 -6.33
N SER A 128 -10.54 5.10 -5.33
CA SER A 128 -11.89 4.54 -5.13
C SER A 128 -12.77 4.73 -6.37
N GLN A 129 -12.83 5.95 -6.93
CA GLN A 129 -13.61 6.24 -8.14
C GLN A 129 -13.07 5.50 -9.38
N GLN A 130 -11.75 5.40 -9.53
CA GLN A 130 -11.14 4.72 -10.69
C GLN A 130 -11.32 3.19 -10.66
N THR A 131 -11.47 2.60 -9.48
CA THR A 131 -11.48 1.14 -9.30
C THR A 131 -12.83 0.56 -8.90
N GLY A 132 -13.79 1.42 -8.49
CA GLY A 132 -15.04 0.99 -7.87
C GLY A 132 -14.86 0.44 -6.46
N SER A 133 -13.66 0.55 -5.86
CA SER A 133 -13.42 0.15 -4.47
C SER A 133 -14.17 1.07 -3.51
N GLN A 134 -14.70 0.54 -2.41
CA GLN A 134 -15.36 1.37 -1.40
C GLN A 134 -14.36 2.34 -0.75
N LEU A 135 -14.70 3.63 -0.64
CA LEU A 135 -13.91 4.57 0.16
C LEU A 135 -14.25 4.40 1.65
N ILE A 136 -13.23 4.20 2.48
CA ILE A 136 -13.34 4.23 3.95
C ILE A 136 -12.41 5.33 4.45
N ASN A 137 -12.98 6.47 4.84
CA ASN A 137 -12.22 7.60 5.35
C ASN A 137 -12.41 7.74 6.86
N HIS A 138 -11.30 7.72 7.59
CA HIS A 138 -11.27 8.08 9.00
C HIS A 138 -10.82 9.53 9.16
N ASN A 139 -11.19 10.15 10.28
CA ASN A 139 -10.87 11.57 10.49
C ASN A 139 -9.38 11.77 10.78
N THR A 140 -8.85 11.08 11.80
CA THR A 140 -7.52 11.36 12.35
C THR A 140 -6.60 10.14 12.28
N ALA A 141 -5.41 10.36 11.75
CA ALA A 141 -4.36 9.36 11.65
C ALA A 141 -3.94 8.85 13.03
N GLY A 142 -3.88 7.53 13.19
CA GLY A 142 -3.43 6.85 14.40
C GLY A 142 -4.52 6.57 15.42
N VAL A 143 -5.79 6.89 15.13
CA VAL A 143 -6.91 6.60 16.03
C VAL A 143 -7.48 5.20 15.78
N VAL A 144 -7.76 4.86 14.52
CA VAL A 144 -8.34 3.55 14.16
C VAL A 144 -7.24 2.50 13.98
N TYR A 145 -6.11 2.88 13.38
CA TYR A 145 -4.99 1.98 13.09
C TYR A 145 -3.68 2.50 13.69
N PRO A 146 -3.58 2.70 15.02
CA PRO A 146 -2.37 3.22 15.65
C PRO A 146 -1.13 2.41 15.23
N GLY A 147 -0.10 3.11 14.74
CA GLY A 147 1.13 2.50 14.22
C GLY A 147 0.99 1.84 12.85
N GLY A 148 -0.14 2.00 12.15
CA GLY A 148 -0.31 1.57 10.77
C GLY A 148 0.60 2.33 9.82
N LEU A 149 1.05 1.68 8.75
CA LEU A 149 1.98 2.31 7.80
C LEU A 149 1.34 3.52 7.10
N GLU A 150 0.05 3.43 6.76
CA GLU A 150 -0.72 4.56 6.23
C GLU A 150 -0.82 5.70 7.24
N ASP A 151 -1.19 5.39 8.49
CA ASP A 151 -1.36 6.38 9.56
C ASP A 151 -0.05 7.13 9.85
N GLU A 152 1.06 6.39 9.98
CA GLU A 152 2.38 6.99 10.25
C GLU A 152 2.98 7.70 9.02
N GLY A 153 2.65 7.25 7.80
CA GLY A 153 2.94 7.99 6.56
C GLY A 153 2.19 9.31 6.49
N SER A 154 0.88 9.29 6.77
CA SER A 154 0.02 10.48 6.83
C SER A 154 0.52 11.47 7.88
N LYS A 155 0.88 11.02 9.09
CA LYS A 155 1.49 11.86 10.13
C LYS A 155 2.83 12.47 9.72
N ALA A 156 3.58 11.79 8.86
CA ALA A 156 4.84 12.28 8.32
C ALA A 156 4.68 13.28 7.16
N GLY A 157 3.45 13.63 6.78
CA GLY A 157 3.18 14.52 5.64
C GLY A 157 3.16 13.82 4.28
N ILE A 158 3.26 12.49 4.25
CA ILE A 158 3.20 11.70 3.01
C ILE A 158 1.75 11.27 2.78
N PRO A 159 1.07 11.71 1.71
CA PRO A 159 -0.25 11.22 1.35
C PRO A 159 -0.22 9.70 1.23
N SER A 160 -1.00 9.01 2.05
CA SER A 160 -0.91 7.56 2.22
C SER A 160 -2.30 6.92 2.19
N ILE A 161 -2.38 5.71 1.65
CA ILE A 161 -3.61 4.91 1.60
C ILE A 161 -3.34 3.45 1.96
N ILE A 162 -4.38 2.75 2.40
CA ILE A 162 -4.43 1.29 2.41
C ILE A 162 -5.34 0.84 1.25
N GLY A 163 -4.83 0.01 0.35
CA GLY A 163 -5.64 -0.65 -0.67
C GLY A 163 -6.00 -2.06 -0.23
N GLU A 164 -7.29 -2.35 -0.06
CA GLU A 164 -7.79 -3.66 0.33
C GLU A 164 -8.54 -4.33 -0.82
N VAL A 165 -8.28 -5.61 -1.03
CA VAL A 165 -9.08 -6.47 -1.90
C VAL A 165 -9.67 -7.61 -1.09
N MET A 166 -10.97 -7.85 -1.22
CA MET A 166 -11.64 -8.94 -0.52
C MET A 166 -11.14 -10.29 -1.05
N SER A 167 -10.37 -11.03 -0.23
CA SER A 167 -9.84 -12.36 -0.53
C SER A 167 -9.57 -13.12 0.77
N PRO A 168 -9.86 -14.44 0.85
CA PRO A 168 -9.37 -15.26 1.96
C PRO A 168 -7.85 -15.18 2.09
N HIS A 169 -7.35 -15.22 3.32
CA HIS A 169 -5.90 -15.28 3.57
C HIS A 169 -5.27 -16.52 2.92
N GLY A 170 -4.09 -16.35 2.35
CA GLY A 170 -3.36 -17.39 1.61
C GLY A 170 -3.95 -17.72 0.25
N TYR A 171 -4.98 -17.00 -0.19
CA TYR A 171 -5.65 -17.23 -1.46
C TYR A 171 -5.57 -16.00 -2.36
N ALA A 172 -5.39 -16.26 -3.65
CA ALA A 172 -5.51 -15.28 -4.71
C ALA A 172 -6.09 -15.94 -5.97
N ASP A 173 -6.87 -15.17 -6.70
CA ASP A 173 -7.39 -15.52 -8.02
C ASP A 173 -7.16 -14.37 -9.01
N SER A 174 -7.46 -14.60 -10.28
CA SER A 174 -7.24 -13.61 -11.33
C SER A 174 -7.99 -12.30 -11.09
N ASN A 175 -9.18 -12.35 -10.49
CA ASN A 175 -9.99 -11.17 -10.22
C ASN A 175 -9.40 -10.32 -9.09
N THR A 176 -9.06 -10.94 -7.96
CA THR A 176 -8.45 -10.26 -6.80
C THR A 176 -7.09 -9.66 -7.12
N ILE A 177 -6.27 -10.37 -7.91
CA ILE A 177 -5.00 -9.85 -8.45
C ILE A 177 -5.26 -8.65 -9.37
N ASN A 178 -6.25 -8.74 -10.25
CA ASN A 178 -6.57 -7.65 -11.17
C ASN A 178 -7.03 -6.40 -10.43
N ILE A 179 -7.89 -6.53 -9.43
CA ILE A 179 -8.35 -5.38 -8.63
C ILE A 179 -7.17 -4.73 -7.91
N SER A 180 -6.31 -5.52 -7.23
CA SER A 180 -5.13 -5.00 -6.54
C SER A 180 -4.22 -4.24 -7.52
N TYR A 181 -4.01 -4.80 -8.70
CA TYR A 181 -3.25 -4.16 -9.78
C TYR A 181 -3.88 -2.83 -10.22
N GLN A 182 -5.20 -2.76 -10.38
CA GLN A 182 -5.88 -1.51 -10.75
C GLN A 182 -5.75 -0.44 -9.66
N GLN A 183 -5.78 -0.80 -8.36
CA GLN A 183 -5.58 0.15 -7.26
C GLN A 183 -4.16 0.73 -7.30
N MET A 184 -3.14 -0.10 -7.49
CA MET A 184 -1.74 0.33 -7.68
C MET A 184 -1.58 1.21 -8.93
N PHE A 185 -2.20 0.82 -10.05
CA PHE A 185 -2.14 1.55 -11.31
C PHE A 185 -2.82 2.93 -11.21
N ALA A 186 -3.93 3.03 -10.48
CA ALA A 186 -4.61 4.28 -10.20
C ALA A 186 -3.75 5.23 -9.35
N LEU A 187 -3.00 4.71 -8.36
CA LEU A 187 -2.02 5.51 -7.63
C LEU A 187 -0.99 6.14 -8.58
N LEU A 188 -0.41 5.36 -9.49
CA LEU A 188 0.55 5.88 -10.47
C LEU A 188 -0.07 6.96 -11.39
N LYS A 189 -1.31 6.77 -11.82
CA LYS A 189 -2.04 7.77 -12.62
C LYS A 189 -2.32 9.06 -11.86
N TYR A 190 -2.68 8.98 -10.58
CA TYR A 190 -2.94 10.15 -9.75
C TYR A 190 -1.75 11.11 -9.73
N TYR A 191 -0.55 10.55 -9.61
CA TYR A 191 0.71 11.30 -9.62
C TYR A 191 1.26 11.57 -11.02
N ASN A 192 0.51 11.29 -12.09
CA ASN A 192 0.92 11.49 -13.49
C ASN A 192 2.26 10.80 -13.82
N ILE A 193 2.55 9.66 -13.18
CA ILE A 193 3.72 8.83 -13.50
C ILE A 193 3.55 8.19 -14.89
N LEU A 194 2.33 7.71 -15.17
CA LEU A 194 1.92 7.01 -16.39
C LEU A 194 1.26 7.96 -17.40
#